data_AF-A0A0H4BYZ2-F1
#
_entry.id   AF-A0A0H4BYZ2-F1
#
_cell.length_a   1.000
_cell.length_b   1.000
_cell.length_c   1.000
_cell.angle_alpha   90.00
_cell.angle_beta   90.00
_cell.angle_gamma   90.00
#
_symmetry.space_group_name_H-M   'P 1'
#
loop_
_entity.id
_entity.type
_entity.pdbx_description
1 polymer ?
#
loop_
_entity_poly.entity_id
_entity_poly.type
_entity_poly.pdbx_seq_one_letter_code
_entity_poly.pdbx_strand_id
1 'polypeptide(L)'
;MKIPESLARLTAARGHRDLSDLARQNVGVIGSPTTVQERIAAVRRLRILVEQIVDLVVLEAALSGASWEEITQALNRRDAETVQGEYEDAVADWRAAPASAYADVQDDARALDEWYRRHRDDGDPATENPVSHLLQAD
;
A
#
# COMPACT_ATOMS: atom_id res chain seq x y z
N MET A 1 17.26 1.39 -12.15
CA MET A 1 16.05 0.68 -11.69
C MET A 1 16.21 0.08 -10.28
N LYS A 2 15.66 0.74 -9.25
CA LYS A 2 15.59 0.20 -7.88
C LYS A 2 14.35 -0.70 -7.74
N ILE A 3 14.43 -1.91 -8.28
CA ILE A 3 13.28 -2.83 -8.41
C ILE A 3 12.48 -2.98 -7.10
N PRO A 4 13.10 -3.24 -5.92
CA PRO A 4 12.34 -3.41 -4.68
C PRO A 4 11.55 -2.17 -4.24
N GLU A 5 12.10 -0.97 -4.44
CA GLU A 5 11.46 0.30 -4.08
C GLU A 5 10.18 0.53 -4.89
N SER A 6 10.29 0.47 -6.22
CA SER A 6 9.14 0.68 -7.13
C SER A 6 8.02 -0.34 -6.87
N LEU A 7 8.38 -1.56 -6.46
CA LEU A 7 7.42 -2.60 -6.14
C LEU A 7 6.74 -2.39 -4.80
N ALA A 8 7.47 -1.92 -3.79
CA ALA A 8 6.88 -1.58 -2.50
C ALA A 8 5.84 -0.46 -2.69
N ARG A 9 6.18 0.56 -3.50
CA ARG A 9 5.23 1.62 -3.92
C ARG A 9 4.01 1.06 -4.65
N LEU A 10 4.22 0.20 -5.65
CA LEU A 10 3.11 -0.39 -6.40
C LEU A 10 2.21 -1.26 -5.51
N THR A 11 2.79 -2.02 -4.59
CA THR A 11 2.07 -2.89 -3.66
C THR A 11 1.25 -2.06 -2.66
N ALA A 12 1.83 -0.98 -2.12
CA ALA A 12 1.11 -0.03 -1.29
C ALA A 12 -0.09 0.60 -2.06
N ALA A 13 0.13 1.00 -3.32
CA ALA A 13 -0.92 1.55 -4.16
C ALA A 13 -2.07 0.55 -4.44
N ARG A 14 -1.76 -0.74 -4.62
CA ARG A 14 -2.79 -1.81 -4.68
C ARG A 14 -3.56 -1.93 -3.37
N GLY A 15 -2.88 -1.86 -2.23
CA GLY A 15 -3.53 -1.84 -0.92
C GLY A 15 -4.53 -0.69 -0.80
N HIS A 16 -4.17 0.51 -1.26
CA HIS A 16 -5.09 1.66 -1.28
C HIS A 16 -6.33 1.44 -2.17
N ARG A 17 -6.16 0.81 -3.35
CA ARG A 17 -7.28 0.38 -4.19
C ARG A 17 -8.20 -0.58 -3.45
N ASP A 18 -7.63 -1.64 -2.87
CA ASP A 18 -8.39 -2.68 -2.17
C ASP A 18 -9.13 -2.09 -0.96
N LEU A 19 -8.51 -1.13 -0.27
CA LEU A 19 -9.15 -0.39 0.81
C LEU A 19 -10.32 0.46 0.30
N SER A 20 -10.18 1.14 -0.83
CA SER A 20 -11.26 1.92 -1.45
C SER A 20 -12.45 1.04 -1.83
N ASP A 21 -12.19 -0.10 -2.46
CA ASP A 21 -13.24 -1.05 -2.85
C ASP A 21 -13.92 -1.68 -1.62
N LEU A 22 -13.14 -2.07 -0.59
CA LEU A 22 -13.68 -2.62 0.66
C LEU A 22 -14.49 -1.57 1.44
N ALA A 23 -14.04 -0.30 1.46
CA ALA A 23 -14.76 0.79 2.09
C ALA A 23 -16.12 1.01 1.40
N ARG A 24 -16.17 1.00 0.07
CA ARG A 24 -17.43 1.08 -0.70
C ARG A 24 -18.38 -0.08 -0.39
N GLN A 25 -17.86 -1.31 -0.30
CA GLN A 25 -18.67 -2.47 0.10
C GLN A 25 -19.26 -2.31 1.50
N ASN A 26 -18.47 -1.80 2.45
CA ASN A 26 -18.91 -1.61 3.83
C ASN A 26 -20.01 -0.53 3.97
N VAL A 27 -20.04 0.49 3.12
CA VAL A 27 -21.18 1.44 3.07
C VAL A 27 -22.48 0.68 2.76
N GLY A 28 -22.46 -0.25 1.81
CA GLY A 28 -23.60 -1.11 1.50
C GLY A 28 -24.00 -2.02 2.66
N VAL A 29 -23.03 -2.58 3.39
CA VAL A 29 -23.26 -3.41 4.59
C VAL A 29 -23.92 -2.61 5.72
N ILE A 30 -23.50 -1.36 5.92
CA ILE A 30 -24.07 -0.47 6.95
C ILE A 30 -25.50 -0.05 6.57
N GLY A 31 -25.76 0.19 5.28
CA GLY A 31 -27.08 0.55 4.77
C GLY A 31 -28.09 -0.61 4.69
N SER A 32 -27.66 -1.84 4.94
CA SER A 32 -28.49 -3.05 4.83
C SER A 32 -28.88 -3.61 6.22
N PRO A 33 -29.97 -4.39 6.34
CA PRO A 33 -30.32 -5.07 7.59
C PRO A 33 -29.31 -6.19 7.87
N THR A 34 -28.24 -5.84 8.56
CA THR A 34 -27.17 -6.76 8.97
C THR A 34 -27.16 -6.94 10.49
N THR A 35 -26.51 -8.00 10.96
CA THR A 35 -26.30 -8.24 12.40
C THR A 35 -25.18 -7.35 12.96
N VAL A 36 -25.14 -7.18 14.28
CA VAL A 36 -24.04 -6.46 14.97
C VAL A 36 -22.70 -7.14 14.69
N GLN A 37 -22.69 -8.47 14.68
CA GLN A 37 -21.52 -9.30 14.45
C GLN A 37 -20.94 -9.08 13.05
N GLU A 38 -21.77 -9.02 12.02
CA GLU A 38 -21.35 -8.76 10.64
C GLU A 38 -20.76 -7.36 10.48
N ARG A 39 -21.37 -6.34 11.12
CA ARG A 39 -20.82 -4.98 11.10
C ARG A 39 -19.45 -4.90 11.77
N ILE A 40 -19.29 -5.55 12.92
CA ILE A 40 -17.99 -5.62 13.62
C ILE A 40 -16.96 -6.33 12.75
N ALA A 41 -17.31 -7.47 12.14
CA ALA A 41 -16.42 -8.21 11.26
C ALA A 41 -15.98 -7.37 10.05
N ALA A 42 -16.91 -6.64 9.44
CA ALA A 42 -16.66 -5.76 8.30
C ALA A 42 -15.65 -4.64 8.64
N VAL A 43 -15.84 -3.95 9.77
CA VAL A 43 -14.92 -2.88 10.20
C VAL A 43 -13.56 -3.42 10.64
N ARG A 44 -13.52 -4.61 11.27
CA ARG A 44 -12.23 -5.26 11.61
C ARG A 44 -11.40 -5.58 10.37
N ARG A 45 -12.03 -6.00 9.27
CA ARG A 45 -11.33 -6.24 8.00
C ARG A 45 -10.72 -4.96 7.43
N LEU A 46 -11.46 -3.84 7.47
CA LEU A 46 -10.92 -2.53 7.08
C LEU A 46 -9.69 -2.17 7.92
N ARG A 47 -9.78 -2.32 9.24
CA ARG A 47 -8.64 -2.02 10.12
C ARG A 47 -7.42 -2.83 9.75
N ILE A 48 -7.56 -4.15 9.58
CA ILE A 48 -6.42 -5.02 9.21
C ILE A 48 -5.77 -4.55 7.91
N LEU A 49 -6.57 -4.22 6.89
CA LEU A 49 -6.04 -3.75 5.61
C LEU A 49 -5.32 -2.40 5.73
N VAL A 50 -5.82 -1.49 6.56
CA VAL A 50 -5.15 -0.21 6.84
C VAL A 50 -3.79 -0.43 7.50
N GLU A 51 -3.71 -1.30 8.52
CA GLU A 51 -2.42 -1.62 9.18
C GLU A 51 -1.43 -2.23 8.18
N GLN A 52 -1.89 -3.15 7.32
CA GLN A 52 -1.05 -3.72 6.25
C GLN A 52 -0.52 -2.67 5.26
N ILE A 53 -1.33 -1.66 4.92
CA ILE A 53 -0.89 -0.55 4.07
C ILE A 53 0.18 0.27 4.77
N VAL A 54 0.01 0.55 6.08
CA VAL A 54 1.02 1.25 6.87
C VAL A 54 2.34 0.48 6.85
N ASP A 55 2.31 -0.83 7.06
CA ASP A 55 3.50 -1.68 7.00
C ASP A 55 4.19 -1.60 5.63
N LEU A 56 3.43 -1.65 4.54
CA LEU A 56 3.98 -1.52 3.18
C LEU A 56 4.61 -0.15 2.91
N VAL A 57 4.03 0.93 3.44
CA VAL A 57 4.59 2.29 3.33
C VAL A 57 5.88 2.42 4.16
N VAL A 58 5.96 1.79 5.33
CA VAL A 58 7.21 1.72 6.11
C VAL A 58 8.31 1.01 5.32
N LEU A 59 8.00 -0.15 4.73
CA LEU A 59 8.94 -0.89 3.89
C LEU A 59 9.41 -0.05 2.70
N GLU A 60 8.48 0.62 2.03
CA GLU A 60 8.77 1.52 0.90
C GLU A 60 9.72 2.66 1.29
N ALA A 61 9.45 3.34 2.42
CA ALA A 61 10.29 4.42 2.91
C ALA A 61 11.71 3.93 3.24
N ALA A 62 11.84 2.80 3.93
CA ALA A 62 13.13 2.21 4.27
C ALA A 62 13.91 1.74 3.01
N LEU A 63 13.23 1.17 2.02
CA LEU A 63 13.83 0.79 0.73
C LEU A 63 14.26 2.01 -0.09
N SER A 64 13.52 3.12 0.02
CA SER A 64 13.86 4.41 -0.60
C SER A 64 15.04 5.11 0.07
N GLY A 65 15.42 4.69 1.29
CA GLY A 65 16.55 5.21 2.05
C GLY A 65 16.19 6.24 3.12
N ALA A 66 14.92 6.36 3.50
CA ALA A 66 14.52 7.13 4.68
C ALA A 66 15.18 6.56 5.94
N SER A 67 15.51 7.43 6.89
CA SER A 67 16.11 7.00 8.16
C SER A 67 15.06 6.37 9.08
N TRP A 68 15.48 5.49 9.99
CA TRP A 68 14.57 4.90 10.97
C TRP A 68 14.01 5.94 11.94
N GLU A 69 14.72 7.03 12.18
CA GLU A 69 14.22 8.18 12.94
C GLU A 69 13.08 8.90 12.20
N GLU A 70 13.22 9.14 10.89
CA GLU A 70 12.17 9.75 10.07
C GLU A 70 10.90 8.87 10.04
N ILE A 71 11.08 7.56 9.83
CA ILE A 71 9.99 6.59 9.84
C ILE A 71 9.32 6.54 11.22
N THR A 72 10.10 6.48 12.30
CA THR A 72 9.59 6.44 13.67
C THR A 72 8.81 7.69 14.02
N GLN A 73 9.29 8.86 13.60
CA GLN A 73 8.59 10.13 13.76
C GLN A 73 7.26 10.12 12.99
N ALA A 74 7.25 9.65 11.74
CA ALA A 74 6.04 9.55 10.92
C ALA A 74 5.00 8.59 11.53
N LEU A 75 5.46 7.49 12.13
CA LEU A 75 4.62 6.53 12.87
C LEU A 75 4.17 7.04 14.25
N ASN A 76 4.65 8.22 14.68
CA ASN A 76 4.44 8.75 16.03
C ASN A 76 4.84 7.74 17.13
N ARG A 77 5.96 7.03 16.89
CA ARG A 77 6.57 6.11 17.85
C ARG A 77 7.76 6.77 18.53
N ARG A 78 8.18 6.21 19.66
CA ARG A 78 9.19 6.82 20.54
C ARG A 78 10.60 6.28 20.36
N ASP A 79 10.74 5.09 19.78
CA ASP A 79 12.00 4.37 19.74
C ASP A 79 12.26 3.83 18.34
N ALA A 80 13.34 4.32 17.72
CA ALA A 80 13.72 3.96 16.37
C ALA A 80 14.37 2.59 16.29
N GLU A 81 15.04 2.14 17.36
CA GLU A 81 15.67 0.82 17.40
C GLU A 81 14.60 -0.28 17.39
N THR A 82 13.54 -0.13 18.20
CA THR A 82 12.39 -1.04 18.15
C THR A 82 11.73 -1.06 16.78
N VAL A 83 11.48 0.11 16.16
CA VAL A 83 10.88 0.16 14.82
C VAL A 83 11.79 -0.52 13.79
N GLN A 84 13.09 -0.25 13.82
CA GLN A 84 14.02 -0.93 12.94
C GLN A 84 13.95 -2.45 13.13
N GLY A 85 14.01 -2.95 14.37
CA GLY A 85 13.96 -4.38 14.65
C GLY A 85 12.65 -5.06 14.21
N GLU A 86 11.53 -4.33 14.19
CA GLU A 86 10.25 -4.83 13.70
C GLU A 86 10.23 -5.02 12.16
N TYR A 87 10.97 -4.22 11.40
CA TYR A 87 10.89 -4.17 9.94
C TYR A 87 12.17 -4.59 9.20
N GLU A 88 13.32 -4.71 9.86
CA GLU A 88 14.61 -4.92 9.19
C GLU A 88 14.69 -6.24 8.42
N ASP A 89 14.12 -7.32 8.97
CA ASP A 89 14.04 -8.63 8.31
C ASP A 89 13.18 -8.54 7.04
N ALA A 90 12.02 -7.89 7.13
CA ALA A 90 11.15 -7.70 5.98
C ALA A 90 11.81 -6.84 4.90
N VAL A 91 12.54 -5.79 5.27
CA VAL A 91 13.33 -4.99 4.31
C VAL A 91 14.41 -5.84 3.65
N ALA A 92 15.10 -6.70 4.41
CA ALA A 92 16.12 -7.61 3.88
C ALA A 92 15.53 -8.63 2.90
N ASP A 93 14.40 -9.24 3.24
CA ASP A 93 13.67 -10.18 2.39
C ASP A 93 13.24 -9.53 1.07
N TRP A 94 12.70 -8.31 1.12
CA TRP A 94 12.31 -7.56 -0.07
C TRP A 94 13.50 -7.21 -0.97
N ARG A 95 14.67 -6.90 -0.38
CA ARG A 95 15.90 -6.66 -1.15
C ARG A 95 16.43 -7.94 -1.81
N ALA A 96 16.23 -9.09 -1.17
CA ALA A 96 16.72 -10.38 -1.63
C ALA A 96 15.77 -11.08 -2.62
N ALA A 97 14.53 -10.59 -2.78
CA ALA A 97 13.54 -11.23 -3.63
C ALA A 97 14.00 -11.34 -5.10
N PRO A 98 13.81 -12.51 -5.75
CA PRO A 98 14.33 -12.77 -7.08
C PRO A 98 13.58 -11.96 -8.13
N ALA A 99 14.24 -11.63 -9.25
CA ALA A 99 13.63 -10.89 -10.35
C ALA A 99 12.34 -11.53 -10.89
N SER A 100 12.20 -12.86 -10.79
CA SER A 100 11.02 -13.61 -11.19
C SER A 100 9.78 -13.37 -10.32
N ALA A 101 9.95 -12.86 -9.10
CA ALA A 101 8.83 -12.43 -8.26
C ALA A 101 8.08 -11.24 -8.87
N TYR A 102 8.60 -10.67 -9.96
CA TYR A 102 8.16 -9.41 -10.56
C TYR A 102 7.71 -9.54 -12.02
N ALA A 103 7.48 -10.78 -12.49
CA ALA A 103 7.21 -11.06 -13.91
C ALA A 103 5.97 -10.36 -14.50
N ASP A 104 4.98 -10.01 -13.67
CA ASP A 104 3.69 -9.44 -14.11
C ASP A 104 3.47 -7.98 -13.66
N VAL A 105 4.50 -7.36 -13.10
CA VAL A 105 4.40 -6.05 -12.43
C VAL A 105 3.97 -4.92 -13.37
N GLN A 106 4.36 -4.99 -14.64
CA GLN A 106 3.97 -4.00 -15.66
C GLN A 106 2.47 -4.08 -16.01
N ASP A 107 1.90 -5.28 -16.07
CA ASP A 107 0.49 -5.46 -16.37
C ASP A 107 -0.36 -4.98 -15.20
N ASP A 108 0.07 -5.32 -13.98
CA ASP A 108 -0.60 -4.87 -12.77
C ASP A 108 -0.58 -3.35 -12.59
N ALA A 109 0.54 -2.69 -12.90
CA ALA A 109 0.64 -1.22 -12.82
C ALA A 109 -0.31 -0.55 -13.82
N ARG A 110 -0.38 -1.07 -15.06
CA ARG A 110 -1.33 -0.59 -16.07
C ARG A 110 -2.78 -0.78 -15.64
N ALA A 111 -3.12 -1.94 -15.09
CA ALA A 111 -4.45 -2.23 -14.58
C ALA A 111 -4.84 -1.28 -13.42
N LEU A 112 -3.88 -0.93 -12.56
CA LEU A 112 -4.11 0.01 -11.46
C LEU A 112 -4.31 1.45 -11.97
N ASP A 113 -3.54 1.89 -12.96
CA ASP A 113 -3.74 3.19 -13.62
C ASP A 113 -5.11 3.27 -14.31
N GLU A 114 -5.54 2.19 -14.97
CA GLU A 114 -6.88 2.08 -15.56
C GLU A 114 -7.98 2.13 -14.51
N TRP A 115 -7.81 1.44 -13.38
CA TRP A 115 -8.75 1.54 -12.26
C TRP A 115 -8.82 2.97 -11.73
N TYR A 116 -7.68 3.64 -11.53
CA TYR A 116 -7.63 5.01 -11.01
C TYR A 116 -8.35 5.98 -11.95
N ARG A 117 -8.06 5.92 -13.26
CA ARG A 117 -8.72 6.76 -14.26
C ARG A 117 -10.24 6.57 -14.30
N ARG A 118 -10.75 5.36 -14.03
CA ARG A 118 -12.20 5.08 -13.98
C ARG A 118 -12.90 5.61 -12.73
N HIS A 119 -12.17 5.76 -11.62
CA HIS A 119 -12.74 6.08 -10.32
C HIS A 119 -12.31 7.46 -9.80
N ARG A 120 -11.47 8.19 -10.52
CA ARG A 120 -11.10 9.55 -10.17
C ARG A 120 -12.30 10.49 -10.26
N ASP A 121 -12.43 11.38 -9.30
CA ASP A 121 -13.46 12.43 -9.29
C ASP A 121 -12.91 13.75 -9.88
N ASP A 122 -13.81 14.68 -10.23
CA ASP A 122 -13.47 16.03 -10.67
C ASP A 122 -12.80 16.81 -9.51
N GLY A 123 -11.50 16.65 -9.36
CA GLY A 123 -10.72 17.20 -8.25
C GLY A 123 -9.45 16.42 -7.92
N ASP A 124 -9.32 15.20 -8.44
CA ASP A 124 -8.10 14.41 -8.28
C ASP A 124 -6.90 15.03 -9.02
N PRO A 125 -5.68 14.93 -8.46
CA PRO A 125 -4.47 15.43 -9.11
C PRO A 125 -4.34 14.79 -10.50
N ALA A 126 -4.17 15.63 -11.52
CA ALA A 126 -4.24 15.24 -12.93
C ALA A 126 -3.00 14.44 -13.39
N THR A 127 -2.81 13.24 -12.83
CA THR A 127 -1.76 12.31 -13.24
C THR A 127 -2.37 11.21 -14.10
N GLU A 128 -1.99 11.15 -15.38
CA GLU A 128 -2.55 10.18 -16.32
C GLU A 128 -2.12 8.73 -16.00
N ASN A 129 -0.88 8.57 -15.51
CA ASN A 129 -0.28 7.28 -15.14
C ASN A 129 0.31 7.36 -13.72
N PRO A 130 -0.52 7.32 -12.65
CA PRO A 130 -0.06 7.50 -11.27
C PRO A 130 0.89 6.42 -10.76
N VAL A 131 0.90 5.21 -11.34
CA VAL A 131 1.80 4.13 -10.90
C VAL A 131 2.65 3.51 -12.00
N SER A 132 2.23 3.49 -13.28
CA SER A 132 3.06 2.87 -14.34
C SER A 132 4.39 3.60 -14.53
N HIS A 133 4.46 4.90 -14.22
CA HIS A 133 5.71 5.65 -14.30
C HIS A 133 6.78 5.13 -13.32
N LEU A 134 6.37 4.49 -12.21
CA LEU A 134 7.30 3.95 -11.20
C LEU A 134 8.20 2.85 -11.75
N LEU A 135 7.77 2.20 -12.85
CA LEU A 135 8.49 1.13 -13.53
C LEU A 135 9.38 1.64 -14.67
N GLN A 136 9.29 2.94 -15.00
CA GLN A 136 9.97 3.57 -16.14
C GLN A 136 11.20 4.38 -15.72
N ALA A 137 11.49 4.49 -14.42
CA ALA A 137 12.62 5.27 -13.92
C ALA A 137 13.98 4.54 -14.08
N ASP A 138 14.90 5.21 -14.78
CA ASP A 138 16.28 4.80 -15.12
C ASP A 138 17.09 4.23 -13.94
#